data_AF-A0A8H7EVD6-F1
#
_entry.id   AF-A0A8H7EVD6-F1
#
_cell.length_a   1.000
_cell.length_b   1.000
_cell.length_c   1.000
_cell.angle_alpha   90.00
_cell.angle_beta   90.00
_cell.angle_gamma   90.00
#
_symmetry.space_group_name_H-M   'P 1'
#
loop_
_entity.id
_entity.type
_entity.pdbx_description
1 polymer ?
#
loop_
_entity_poly.entity_id
_entity_poly.type
_entity_poly.pdbx_seq_one_letter_code
_entity_poly.pdbx_strand_id
1 'polypeptide(L)'
;MFRAASRLPTRALLATSTLGAIVLQETPREKLSIYPSPNPDIILVETPSALETQIGVIRRSICQTYSNGHAYVQGWVSRWIGVEHAVERRVKSIVTPQESLTPGLLYVGVATLTGSILARNRRPITRLILPPVFFAVSAKHFLPKTTHNLSDYLGSIEDAHLPAFAEKHEIAKQHSAMTWDRIKEATQETRGHINRGALNIVEKIQEATGLKLRETLGLGEEVKQHVEEKVAEVQEAVEKVTEEVKTSVNQKVEEVKTSVNQKAEEVKEAAKDVVKNVEQDLTREETEKKGEEN
;
A
#
# COMPACT_ATOMS: atom_id res chain seq x y z
N MET A 1 -16.32 -18.28 -35.16
CA MET A 1 -15.34 -17.84 -36.18
C MET A 1 -14.03 -18.60 -35.99
N PHE A 2 -13.37 -18.88 -37.11
CA PHE A 2 -12.34 -19.87 -37.44
C PHE A 2 -11.27 -20.32 -36.41
N ARG A 3 -11.06 -21.65 -36.44
CA ARG A 3 -9.94 -22.46 -35.90
C ARG A 3 -8.69 -22.35 -36.79
N ALA A 4 -7.50 -22.56 -36.21
CA ALA A 4 -6.37 -23.18 -36.92
C ALA A 4 -5.54 -24.04 -35.95
N ALA A 5 -5.84 -25.34 -35.93
CA ALA A 5 -4.99 -26.38 -35.37
C ALA A 5 -4.14 -26.95 -36.52
N SER A 6 -2.82 -26.94 -36.38
CA SER A 6 -1.91 -27.53 -37.36
C SER A 6 -1.92 -29.05 -37.25
N ARG A 7 -2.46 -29.71 -38.29
CA ARG A 7 -2.37 -31.15 -38.51
C ARG A 7 -1.07 -31.46 -39.24
N LEU A 8 -0.26 -32.37 -38.71
CA LEU A 8 0.83 -33.01 -39.44
C LEU A 8 0.27 -34.17 -40.28
N PRO A 9 0.67 -34.33 -41.56
CA PRO A 9 0.24 -35.45 -42.37
C PRO A 9 1.03 -36.73 -42.09
N THR A 10 0.25 -37.79 -41.99
CA THR A 10 0.54 -39.21 -42.15
C THR A 10 1.43 -39.52 -43.36
N ARG A 11 2.52 -40.25 -43.13
CA ARG A 11 3.14 -41.22 -44.05
C ARG A 11 3.63 -42.38 -43.18
N ALA A 12 2.89 -43.48 -43.07
CA ALA A 12 2.83 -44.59 -44.02
C ALA A 12 4.22 -45.23 -44.24
N LEU A 13 4.43 -46.33 -43.50
CA LEU A 13 5.02 -47.61 -43.89
C LEU A 13 6.31 -47.58 -44.73
N LEU A 14 7.34 -48.24 -44.22
CA LEU A 14 7.77 -49.54 -44.75
C LEU A 14 8.87 -50.12 -43.84
N ALA A 15 8.49 -51.15 -43.09
CA ALA A 15 9.41 -52.15 -42.61
C ALA A 15 9.90 -52.95 -43.83
N THR A 16 11.20 -52.94 -44.09
CA THR A 16 11.84 -53.87 -45.02
C THR A 16 12.77 -54.76 -44.22
N SER A 17 12.27 -55.95 -43.90
CA SER A 17 13.04 -57.13 -43.59
C SER A 17 14.19 -57.29 -44.59
N THR A 18 15.42 -57.39 -44.09
CA THR A 18 16.56 -57.88 -44.86
C THR A 18 16.40 -59.39 -45.08
N LEU A 19 15.49 -59.75 -45.98
CA LEU A 19 15.47 -61.06 -46.61
C LEU A 19 16.52 -61.03 -47.73
N GLY A 20 17.45 -61.98 -47.68
CA GLY A 20 18.39 -62.23 -48.75
C GLY A 20 17.64 -62.43 -50.06
N ALA A 21 17.80 -61.48 -50.98
CA ALA A 21 17.43 -61.64 -52.37
C ALA A 21 18.72 -61.90 -53.14
N ILE A 22 18.90 -63.15 -53.57
CA ILE A 22 19.79 -63.50 -54.67
C ILE A 22 19.16 -62.89 -55.92
N VAL A 23 19.57 -61.67 -56.25
CA VAL A 23 19.30 -61.08 -57.57
C VAL A 23 20.46 -61.50 -58.46
N LEU A 24 20.15 -62.34 -59.44
CA LEU A 24 21.01 -62.65 -60.58
C LEU A 24 21.09 -61.37 -61.45
N GLN A 25 21.91 -60.41 -61.03
CA GLN A 25 22.20 -59.23 -61.84
C GLN A 25 23.43 -59.56 -62.69
N GLU A 26 23.18 -59.74 -63.98
CA GLU A 26 24.19 -59.89 -65.02
C GLU A 26 25.10 -58.65 -64.99
N THR A 27 26.31 -58.83 -64.45
CA THR A 27 27.28 -57.75 -64.33
C THR A 27 27.81 -57.41 -65.73
N PRO A 28 27.83 -56.13 -66.15
CA PRO A 28 28.71 -55.76 -67.25
C PRO A 28 30.13 -56.09 -66.78
N ARG A 29 30.85 -56.94 -67.52
CA ARG A 29 32.21 -57.36 -67.13
C ARG A 29 33.07 -56.14 -66.85
N GLU A 30 33.32 -55.91 -65.58
CA GLU A 30 34.15 -54.82 -65.10
C GLU A 30 35.56 -55.02 -65.66
N LYS A 31 35.99 -54.10 -66.52
CA LYS A 31 37.35 -54.14 -67.06
C LYS A 31 38.32 -53.98 -65.89
N LEU A 32 39.11 -55.02 -65.65
CA LEU A 32 40.22 -54.99 -64.69
C LEU A 32 41.07 -53.74 -64.96
N SER A 33 41.17 -52.85 -63.97
CA SER A 33 42.05 -51.69 -64.05
C SER A 33 43.50 -52.18 -64.14
N ILE A 34 44.23 -51.76 -65.17
CA ILE A 34 45.65 -52.11 -65.37
C ILE A 34 46.54 -51.42 -64.34
N TYR A 35 46.05 -50.34 -63.72
CA TYR A 35 46.72 -49.64 -62.65
C TYR A 35 46.33 -50.21 -61.29
N PRO A 36 47.27 -50.22 -60.33
CA PRO A 36 46.93 -50.53 -58.95
C PRO A 36 45.88 -49.52 -58.48
N SER A 37 44.78 -50.01 -57.92
CA SER A 37 43.81 -49.15 -57.25
C SER A 37 44.53 -48.34 -56.16
N PRO A 38 44.25 -47.04 -56.00
CA PRO A 38 44.77 -46.29 -54.88
C PRO A 38 44.40 -47.03 -53.60
N ASN A 39 45.36 -47.18 -52.68
CA ASN A 39 45.08 -47.82 -51.40
C ASN A 39 43.90 -47.08 -50.75
N PRO A 40 42.84 -47.78 -50.31
CA PRO A 40 41.74 -47.11 -49.65
C PRO A 40 42.27 -46.39 -48.41
N ASP A 41 42.00 -45.09 -48.29
CA ASP A 41 42.33 -44.35 -47.07
C ASP A 41 41.53 -44.96 -45.92
N ILE A 42 42.24 -45.66 -45.03
CA ILE A 42 41.66 -46.26 -43.83
C ILE A 42 41.42 -45.11 -42.85
N ILE A 43 40.20 -44.54 -42.89
CA ILE A 43 39.78 -43.55 -41.90
C ILE A 43 39.52 -44.29 -40.59
N LEU A 44 40.41 -44.08 -39.63
CA LEU A 44 40.24 -44.58 -38.27
C LEU A 44 39.06 -43.84 -37.63
N VAL A 45 37.90 -44.50 -37.60
CA VAL A 45 36.74 -44.01 -36.85
C VAL A 45 36.95 -44.42 -35.40
N GLU A 46 37.46 -43.49 -34.61
CA GLU A 46 37.55 -43.63 -33.15
C GLU A 46 36.16 -43.91 -32.59
N THR A 47 35.89 -45.18 -32.29
CA THR A 47 34.63 -45.60 -31.69
C THR A 47 34.80 -45.49 -30.19
N PRO A 48 33.94 -44.72 -29.50
CA PRO A 48 34.10 -44.50 -28.07
C PRO A 48 34.01 -45.82 -27.31
N SER A 49 34.89 -45.99 -26.33
CA SER A 49 34.86 -47.16 -25.46
C SER A 49 33.59 -47.15 -24.61
N ALA A 50 33.14 -48.33 -24.15
CA ALA A 50 31.99 -48.45 -23.25
C ALA A 50 32.16 -47.62 -21.97
N LEU A 51 33.40 -47.54 -21.46
CA LEU A 51 33.75 -46.72 -20.29
C LEU A 51 33.64 -45.23 -20.60
N GLU A 52 34.09 -44.80 -21.77
CA GLU A 52 34.04 -43.41 -22.21
C GLU A 52 32.59 -42.93 -22.34
N THR A 53 31.70 -43.78 -22.86
CA THR A 53 30.26 -43.50 -22.91
C THR A 53 29.69 -43.30 -21.51
N GLN A 54 30.04 -44.18 -20.56
CA GLN A 54 29.58 -44.08 -19.16
C GLN A 54 30.10 -42.81 -18.46
N ILE A 55 31.39 -42.49 -18.61
CA ILE A 55 31.98 -41.24 -18.10
C ILE A 55 31.28 -40.03 -18.72
N GLY A 56 30.95 -40.10 -20.01
CA GLY A 56 30.20 -39.06 -20.71
C GLY A 56 28.78 -38.85 -20.18
N VAL A 57 28.08 -39.92 -19.78
CA VAL A 57 26.76 -39.83 -19.15
C VAL A 57 26.86 -39.22 -17.75
N ILE A 58 27.82 -39.69 -16.94
CA ILE A 58 28.05 -39.19 -15.58
C ILE A 58 28.36 -37.70 -15.61
N ARG A 59 29.33 -37.27 -16.45
CA ARG A 59 29.70 -35.86 -16.60
C ARG A 59 28.50 -35.00 -16.98
N ARG A 60 27.70 -35.42 -17.97
CA ARG A 60 26.49 -34.69 -18.39
C ARG A 60 25.48 -34.59 -17.26
N SER A 61 25.25 -35.66 -16.50
CA SER A 61 24.30 -35.64 -15.38
C SER A 61 24.72 -34.68 -14.26
N ILE A 62 26.03 -34.64 -13.95
CA ILE A 62 26.60 -33.74 -12.93
C ILE A 62 26.50 -32.30 -13.43
N CYS A 63 26.93 -32.02 -14.67
CA CYS A 63 26.84 -30.69 -15.25
C CYS A 63 25.39 -30.20 -15.34
N GLN A 64 24.45 -31.08 -15.69
CA GLN A 64 23.03 -30.74 -15.77
C GLN A 64 22.47 -30.43 -14.39
N THR A 65 22.79 -31.23 -13.37
CA THR A 65 22.30 -31.00 -12.00
C THR A 65 22.86 -29.69 -11.43
N TYR A 66 24.15 -29.44 -11.65
CA TYR A 66 24.80 -28.19 -11.26
C TYR A 66 24.17 -26.98 -11.99
N SER A 67 24.00 -27.08 -13.31
CA SER A 67 23.39 -26.01 -14.10
C SER A 67 21.94 -25.74 -13.71
N ASN A 68 21.14 -26.79 -13.46
CA ASN A 68 19.75 -26.66 -12.98
C ASN A 68 19.69 -25.99 -11.61
N GLY A 69 20.56 -26.38 -10.68
CA GLY A 69 20.64 -25.76 -9.36
C GLY A 69 21.04 -24.28 -9.44
N HIS A 70 22.05 -23.97 -10.25
CA HIS A 70 22.47 -22.60 -10.51
C HIS A 70 21.34 -21.78 -11.16
N ALA A 71 20.62 -22.34 -12.13
CA ALA A 71 19.51 -21.67 -12.79
C ALA A 71 18.34 -21.37 -11.83
N TYR A 72 18.06 -22.27 -10.88
CA TYR A 72 17.03 -22.05 -9.86
C TYR A 72 17.37 -20.87 -8.94
N VAL A 73 18.60 -20.85 -8.41
CA VAL A 73 19.08 -19.74 -7.56
C VAL A 73 19.11 -18.44 -8.36
N GLN A 74 19.63 -18.48 -9.58
CA GLN A 74 19.66 -17.30 -10.46
C GLN A 74 18.26 -16.79 -10.77
N GLY A 75 17.27 -17.67 -10.94
CA GLY A 75 15.87 -17.30 -11.13
C GLY A 75 15.28 -16.58 -9.91
N TRP A 76 15.60 -17.04 -8.69
CA TRP A 76 15.19 -16.38 -7.45
C TRP A 76 15.83 -15.01 -7.28
N VAL A 77 17.14 -14.92 -7.50
CA VAL A 77 17.89 -13.66 -7.45
C VAL A 77 17.34 -12.69 -8.51
N SER A 78 17.07 -13.16 -9.72
CA SER A 78 16.49 -12.32 -10.79
C SER A 78 15.11 -11.80 -10.42
N ARG A 79 14.28 -12.60 -9.74
CA ARG A 79 12.96 -12.14 -9.27
C ARG A 79 13.10 -11.10 -8.16
N TRP A 80 14.05 -11.28 -7.24
CA TRP A 80 14.34 -10.30 -6.20
C TRP A 80 14.85 -8.98 -6.78
N ILE A 81 15.81 -9.04 -7.71
CA ILE A 81 16.32 -7.89 -8.46
C ILE A 81 15.17 -7.21 -9.22
N GLY A 82 14.24 -7.97 -9.79
CA GLY A 82 13.05 -7.43 -10.44
C GLY A 82 12.17 -6.62 -9.49
N VAL A 83 11.95 -7.12 -8.28
CA VAL A 83 11.23 -6.41 -7.21
C VAL A 83 12.00 -5.17 -6.78
N GLU A 84 13.31 -5.26 -6.58
CA GLU A 84 14.16 -4.12 -6.22
C GLU A 84 14.05 -2.99 -7.25
N HIS A 85 14.22 -3.30 -8.54
CA HIS A 85 14.08 -2.30 -9.59
C HIS A 85 12.65 -1.75 -9.70
N ALA A 86 11.62 -2.56 -9.41
CA ALA A 86 10.25 -2.08 -9.39
C ALA A 86 10.02 -1.08 -8.25
N VAL A 87 10.57 -1.37 -7.06
CA VAL A 87 10.54 -0.48 -5.91
C VAL A 87 11.36 0.77 -6.18
N GLU A 88 12.58 0.65 -6.71
CA GLU A 88 13.45 1.78 -7.05
C GLU A 88 12.77 2.72 -8.03
N ARG A 89 12.23 2.19 -9.15
CA ARG A 89 11.47 2.99 -10.11
C ARG A 89 10.28 3.69 -9.46
N ARG A 90 9.59 3.02 -8.53
CA ARG A 90 8.44 3.61 -7.83
C ARG A 90 8.87 4.71 -6.87
N VAL A 91 9.89 4.47 -6.03
CA VAL A 91 10.43 5.47 -5.12
C VAL A 91 10.92 6.69 -5.89
N LYS A 92 11.63 6.47 -7.00
CA LYS A 92 12.10 7.51 -7.91
C LYS A 92 10.97 8.25 -8.65
N SER A 93 9.78 7.65 -8.77
CA SER A 93 8.61 8.35 -9.31
C SER A 93 7.92 9.25 -8.28
N ILE A 94 8.01 8.89 -6.99
CA ILE A 94 7.37 9.63 -5.89
C ILE A 94 8.24 10.84 -5.49
N VAL A 95 9.56 10.64 -5.42
CA VAL A 95 10.59 11.69 -5.26
C VAL A 95 10.84 12.32 -6.64
N THR A 96 10.74 13.60 -6.96
CA THR A 96 10.82 14.84 -6.20
C THR A 96 12.20 15.52 -6.29
N PRO A 97 12.93 15.58 -7.43
CA PRO A 97 14.28 16.18 -7.46
C PRO A 97 14.30 17.69 -7.22
N GLN A 98 13.15 18.37 -7.33
CA GLN A 98 13.01 19.80 -7.11
C GLN A 98 13.01 20.18 -5.62
N GLU A 99 12.87 19.22 -4.71
CA GLU A 99 12.79 19.42 -3.26
C GLU A 99 14.03 18.88 -2.56
N SER A 100 14.55 19.62 -1.59
CA SER A 100 15.72 19.21 -0.80
C SER A 100 15.34 18.15 0.23
N LEU A 101 15.46 16.86 -0.14
CA LEU A 101 15.11 15.74 0.74
C LEU A 101 15.97 15.63 2.00
N THR A 102 17.26 15.99 1.91
CA THR A 102 18.21 15.80 3.02
C THR A 102 17.83 16.59 4.28
N PRO A 103 17.51 17.90 4.23
CA PRO A 103 16.94 18.59 5.38
C PRO A 103 15.46 18.23 5.60
N GLY A 104 14.68 17.99 4.53
CA GLY A 104 13.25 17.71 4.62
C GLY A 104 12.92 16.47 5.46
N LEU A 105 13.59 15.34 5.20
CA LEU A 105 13.42 14.14 6.02
C LEU A 105 13.87 14.35 7.48
N LEU A 106 14.92 15.13 7.69
CA LEU A 106 15.41 15.44 9.03
C LEU A 106 14.36 16.24 9.82
N TYR A 107 13.77 17.27 9.22
CA TYR A 107 12.72 18.07 9.85
C TYR A 107 11.47 17.26 10.13
N VAL A 108 11.03 16.42 9.19
CA VAL A 108 9.93 15.47 9.40
C VAL A 108 10.27 14.53 10.56
N GLY A 109 11.48 13.95 10.57
CA GLY A 109 11.95 13.09 11.64
C GLY A 109 11.91 13.76 13.02
N VAL A 110 12.45 14.97 13.13
CA VAL A 110 12.41 15.76 14.38
C VAL A 110 10.98 16.10 14.78
N ALA A 111 10.09 16.44 13.84
CA ALA A 111 8.68 16.67 14.11
C ALA A 111 7.97 15.41 14.64
N THR A 112 8.29 14.22 14.11
CA THR A 112 7.73 12.97 14.66
C THR A 112 8.23 12.65 16.06
N LEU A 113 9.53 12.83 16.30
CA LEU A 113 10.17 12.62 17.61
C LEU A 113 9.60 13.58 18.65
N THR A 114 9.42 14.85 18.29
CA THR A 114 8.75 15.83 19.16
C THR A 114 7.29 15.46 19.43
N GLY A 115 6.55 14.95 18.43
CA GLY A 115 5.23 14.37 18.63
C GLY A 115 5.24 13.19 19.62
N SER A 116 6.22 12.29 19.53
CA SER A 116 6.38 11.17 20.46
C SER A 116 6.75 11.60 21.88
N ILE A 117 7.62 12.60 22.02
CA ILE A 117 7.99 13.16 23.32
C ILE A 117 6.77 13.85 23.95
N LEU A 118 6.02 14.61 23.16
CA LEU A 118 4.82 15.32 23.62
C LEU A 118 3.70 14.36 24.03
N ALA A 119 3.61 13.20 23.36
CA ALA A 119 2.64 12.17 23.68
C ALA A 119 3.07 11.25 24.85
N ARG A 120 4.31 11.38 25.35
CA ARG A 120 4.90 10.49 26.36
C ARG A 120 4.10 10.41 27.65
N ASN A 121 3.53 11.52 28.12
CA ASN A 121 2.81 11.61 29.40
C ASN A 121 1.29 11.79 29.23
N ARG A 122 0.74 11.43 28.07
CA ARG A 122 -0.69 11.56 27.77
C ARG A 122 -1.33 10.18 27.65
N ARG A 123 -2.66 10.13 27.52
CA ARG A 123 -3.44 8.89 27.37
C ARG A 123 -2.79 7.95 26.34
N PRO A 124 -2.88 6.62 26.48
CA PRO A 124 -2.24 5.67 25.57
C PRO A 124 -2.67 5.88 24.10
N ILE A 125 -3.90 6.32 23.89
CA ILE A 125 -4.44 6.70 22.57
C ILE A 125 -3.62 7.85 21.95
N THR A 126 -3.39 8.93 22.68
CA THR A 126 -2.57 10.04 22.18
C THR A 126 -1.13 9.63 21.94
N ARG A 127 -0.57 8.70 22.73
CA ARG A 127 0.77 8.14 22.49
C ARG A 127 0.88 7.44 21.13
N LEU A 128 -0.19 6.79 20.67
CA LEU A 128 -0.23 6.12 19.38
C LEU A 128 -0.52 7.08 18.23
N ILE A 129 -1.37 8.09 18.45
CA ILE A 129 -1.89 8.98 17.39
C ILE A 129 -1.02 10.21 17.16
N LEU A 130 -0.40 10.80 18.19
CA LEU A 130 0.35 12.04 18.02
C LEU A 130 1.54 11.90 17.05
N PRO A 131 2.41 10.88 17.17
CA PRO A 131 3.56 10.74 16.27
C PRO A 131 3.18 10.66 14.78
N PRO A 132 2.22 9.81 14.34
CA PRO A 132 1.83 9.76 12.93
C PRO A 132 1.10 11.02 12.46
N VAL A 133 0.37 11.72 13.34
CA VAL A 133 -0.24 13.02 12.99
C VAL A 133 0.85 14.06 12.75
N PHE A 134 1.84 14.17 13.64
CA PHE A 134 2.98 15.07 13.45
C PHE A 134 3.79 14.70 12.21
N PHE A 135 3.94 13.40 11.91
CA PHE A 135 4.55 12.94 10.67
C PHE A 135 3.79 13.44 9.43
N ALA A 136 2.48 13.22 9.37
CA ALA A 136 1.68 13.62 8.21
C ALA A 136 1.66 15.15 8.01
N VAL A 137 1.53 15.91 9.09
CA VAL A 137 1.53 17.38 9.05
C VAL A 137 2.88 17.90 8.59
N SER A 138 3.98 17.40 9.17
CA SER A 138 5.32 17.84 8.79
C SER A 138 5.70 17.40 7.39
N ALA A 139 5.32 16.20 6.95
CA ALA A 139 5.53 15.73 5.58
C ALA A 139 4.82 16.64 4.58
N LYS A 140 3.56 16.99 4.82
CA LYS A 140 2.82 17.95 3.96
C LYS A 140 3.48 19.34 3.94
N HIS A 141 4.08 19.78 5.05
CA HIS A 141 4.70 21.09 5.17
C HIS A 141 6.09 21.17 4.52
N PHE A 142 6.98 20.23 4.83
CA PHE A 142 8.38 20.24 4.37
C PHE A 142 8.58 19.54 3.02
N LEU A 143 7.67 18.65 2.63
CA LEU A 143 7.77 17.78 1.46
C LEU A 143 6.44 17.76 0.67
N PRO A 144 5.95 18.94 0.20
CA PRO A 144 4.60 19.05 -0.35
C PRO A 144 4.40 18.26 -1.65
N LYS A 145 5.36 18.28 -2.60
CA LYS A 145 5.20 17.58 -3.88
C LYS A 145 5.34 16.07 -3.72
N THR A 146 6.33 15.61 -2.94
CA THR A 146 6.48 14.18 -2.69
C THR A 146 5.31 13.59 -1.91
N THR A 147 4.75 14.36 -0.95
CA THR A 147 3.53 13.96 -0.24
C THR A 147 2.33 13.90 -1.19
N HIS A 148 2.18 14.85 -2.11
CA HIS A 148 1.11 14.83 -3.11
C HIS A 148 1.23 13.63 -4.05
N ASN A 149 2.41 13.39 -4.63
CA ASN A 149 2.66 12.24 -5.51
C ASN A 149 2.43 10.91 -4.79
N LEU A 150 2.83 10.81 -3.51
CA LEU A 150 2.59 9.63 -2.70
C LEU A 150 1.09 9.44 -2.46
N SER A 151 0.35 10.51 -2.16
CA SER A 151 -1.10 10.42 -1.95
C SER A 151 -1.85 10.03 -3.23
N ASP A 152 -1.43 10.54 -4.38
CA ASP A 152 -2.03 10.19 -5.68
C ASP A 152 -1.73 8.74 -6.03
N TYR A 153 -0.52 8.27 -5.73
CA TYR A 153 -0.17 6.86 -5.89
C TYR A 153 -1.01 5.94 -4.99
N LEU A 154 -1.15 6.28 -3.71
CA LEU A 154 -2.00 5.51 -2.80
C LEU A 154 -3.46 5.50 -3.28
N GLY A 155 -3.96 6.63 -3.77
CA GLY A 155 -5.27 6.71 -4.42
C GLY A 155 -5.38 5.76 -5.61
N SER A 156 -4.37 5.74 -6.51
CA SER A 156 -4.38 4.82 -7.66
C SER A 156 -4.37 3.34 -7.28
N ILE A 157 -3.75 2.97 -6.16
CA ILE A 157 -3.80 1.59 -5.64
C ILE A 157 -5.20 1.31 -5.08
N GLU A 158 -5.76 2.25 -4.33
CA GLU A 158 -7.08 2.15 -3.73
C GLU A 158 -8.14 1.99 -4.82
N ASP A 159 -8.08 2.78 -5.90
CA ASP A 159 -8.96 2.66 -7.06
C ASP A 159 -8.85 1.29 -7.74
N ALA A 160 -7.62 0.79 -7.89
CA ALA A 160 -7.35 -0.46 -8.61
C ALA A 160 -7.74 -1.72 -7.82
N HIS A 161 -7.57 -1.71 -6.49
CA HIS A 161 -7.73 -2.91 -5.65
C HIS A 161 -8.92 -2.83 -4.69
N LEU A 162 -9.36 -1.63 -4.30
CA LEU A 162 -10.34 -1.37 -3.25
C LEU A 162 -11.31 -0.22 -3.63
N PRO A 163 -12.08 -0.35 -4.73
CA PRO A 163 -12.89 0.76 -5.26
C PRO A 163 -13.96 1.28 -4.28
N ALA A 164 -14.52 0.39 -3.45
CA ALA A 164 -15.48 0.79 -2.42
C ALA A 164 -14.87 1.71 -1.34
N PHE A 165 -13.57 1.58 -1.05
CA PHE A 165 -12.89 2.46 -0.10
C PHE A 165 -12.55 3.79 -0.76
N ALA A 166 -12.11 3.78 -2.03
CA ALA A 166 -11.77 4.98 -2.78
C ALA A 166 -12.94 5.97 -2.85
N GLU A 167 -14.15 5.49 -3.17
CA GLU A 167 -15.36 6.33 -3.20
C GLU A 167 -15.62 6.99 -1.84
N LYS A 168 -15.46 6.25 -0.74
CA LYS A 168 -15.68 6.79 0.61
C LYS A 168 -14.60 7.79 0.99
N HIS A 169 -13.36 7.55 0.58
CA HIS A 169 -12.26 8.48 0.79
C HIS A 169 -12.52 9.80 0.05
N GLU A 170 -12.95 9.74 -1.21
CA GLU A 170 -13.24 10.92 -2.00
C GLU A 170 -14.41 11.73 -1.40
N ILE A 171 -15.50 11.05 -1.05
CA ILE A 171 -16.64 11.66 -0.36
C ILE A 171 -16.19 12.31 0.96
N ALA A 172 -15.39 11.61 1.76
CA ALA A 172 -14.86 12.13 3.01
C ALA A 172 -13.96 13.36 2.80
N LYS A 173 -13.14 13.36 1.74
CA LYS A 173 -12.27 14.49 1.38
C LYS A 173 -13.09 15.71 0.96
N GLN A 174 -14.12 15.52 0.15
CA GLN A 174 -15.04 16.59 -0.27
C GLN A 174 -15.80 17.18 0.91
N HIS A 175 -16.35 16.35 1.80
CA HIS A 175 -17.04 16.83 3.00
C HIS A 175 -16.09 17.52 3.98
N SER A 176 -14.85 17.04 4.10
CA SER A 176 -13.83 17.68 4.93
C SER A 176 -13.44 19.06 4.38
N ALA A 177 -13.25 19.18 3.06
CA ALA A 177 -12.98 20.46 2.41
C ALA A 177 -14.14 21.44 2.59
N MET A 178 -15.36 20.98 2.33
CA MET A 178 -16.58 21.78 2.53
C MET A 178 -16.76 22.22 3.98
N THR A 179 -16.44 21.36 4.96
CA THR A 179 -16.49 21.72 6.38
C THR A 179 -15.43 22.75 6.72
N TRP A 180 -14.23 22.64 6.15
CA TRP A 180 -13.16 23.62 6.33
C TRP A 180 -13.55 25.00 5.76
N ASP A 181 -14.14 25.03 4.57
CA ASP A 181 -14.61 26.26 3.94
C ASP A 181 -15.73 26.90 4.76
N ARG A 182 -16.70 26.10 5.26
CA ARG A 182 -17.74 26.59 6.16
C ARG A 182 -17.19 27.18 7.46
N ILE A 183 -16.19 26.54 8.07
CA ILE A 183 -15.56 27.06 9.30
C ILE A 183 -14.85 28.38 9.01
N LYS A 184 -14.15 28.49 7.88
CA LYS A 184 -13.49 29.72 7.44
C LYS A 184 -14.51 30.84 7.18
N GLU A 185 -15.59 30.54 6.48
CA GLU A 185 -16.70 31.47 6.23
C GLU A 185 -17.36 31.91 7.52
N ALA A 186 -17.73 30.98 8.40
CA ALA A 186 -18.33 31.28 9.70
C ALA A 186 -17.40 32.14 10.57
N THR A 187 -16.08 31.95 10.49
CA THR A 187 -15.09 32.77 11.22
C THR A 187 -15.01 34.19 10.65
N GLN A 188 -15.03 34.35 9.33
CA GLN A 188 -15.06 35.67 8.68
C GLN A 188 -16.37 36.40 8.95
N GLU A 189 -17.50 35.70 8.87
CA GLU A 189 -18.82 36.22 9.19
C GLU A 189 -18.92 36.60 10.68
N THR A 190 -18.38 35.78 11.59
CA THR A 190 -18.31 36.09 13.02
C THR A 190 -17.52 37.38 13.29
N ARG A 191 -16.37 37.60 12.63
CA ARG A 191 -15.64 38.87 12.73
C ARG A 191 -16.48 40.07 12.25
N GLY A 192 -17.25 39.89 11.18
CA GLY A 192 -18.15 40.91 10.65
C GLY A 192 -19.36 41.21 11.56
N HIS A 193 -19.84 40.22 12.32
CA HIS A 193 -20.94 40.38 13.28
C HIS A 193 -20.47 40.85 14.65
N ILE A 194 -19.24 40.58 15.08
CA ILE A 194 -18.68 41.13 16.33
C ILE A 194 -18.59 42.65 16.26
N ASN A 195 -18.11 43.22 15.14
CA ASN A 195 -18.05 44.67 14.97
C ASN A 195 -19.45 45.31 14.96
N ARG A 196 -20.45 44.67 14.34
CA ARG A 196 -21.85 45.15 14.36
C ARG A 196 -22.53 44.97 15.72
N GLY A 197 -22.26 43.85 16.41
CA GLY A 197 -22.77 43.57 17.75
C GLY A 197 -22.20 44.50 18.80
N ALA A 198 -20.91 44.83 18.72
CA ALA A 198 -20.28 45.82 19.58
C ALA A 198 -20.90 47.22 19.40
N LEU A 199 -21.18 47.63 18.16
CA LEU A 199 -21.86 48.89 17.87
C LEU A 199 -23.29 48.90 18.43
N ASN A 200 -24.05 47.81 18.27
CA ASN A 200 -25.43 47.71 18.79
C ASN A 200 -25.48 47.67 20.33
N ILE A 201 -24.48 47.08 20.99
CA ILE A 201 -24.38 47.09 22.46
C ILE A 201 -24.06 48.50 22.95
N VAL A 202 -23.13 49.20 22.29
CA VAL A 202 -22.82 50.61 22.61
C VAL A 202 -24.04 51.50 22.36
N GLU A 203 -24.79 51.26 21.28
CA GLU A 203 -26.02 52.00 20.95
C GLU A 203 -27.14 51.77 21.98
N LYS A 204 -27.37 50.53 22.42
CA LYS A 204 -28.35 50.23 23.47
C LYS A 204 -27.96 50.77 24.85
N ILE A 205 -26.66 50.80 25.17
CA ILE A 205 -26.17 51.43 26.39
C ILE A 205 -26.34 52.94 26.29
N GLN A 206 -26.06 53.54 25.14
CA GLN A 206 -26.28 54.97 24.87
C GLN A 206 -27.76 55.36 24.91
N GLU A 207 -28.67 54.53 24.40
CA GLU A 207 -30.13 54.75 24.47
C GLU A 207 -30.69 54.59 25.89
N ALA A 208 -30.21 53.60 26.64
CA ALA A 208 -30.68 53.34 28.00
C ALA A 208 -30.10 54.32 29.04
N THR A 209 -28.88 54.82 28.81
CA THR A 209 -28.19 55.71 29.76
C THR A 209 -28.17 57.17 29.32
N GLY A 210 -28.58 57.49 28.09
CA GLY A 210 -28.58 58.85 27.53
C GLY A 210 -27.20 59.49 27.39
N LEU A 211 -26.12 58.77 27.74
CA LEU A 211 -24.75 59.25 27.70
C LEU A 211 -24.18 59.03 26.30
N LYS A 212 -23.71 60.11 25.66
CA LYS A 212 -23.06 60.09 24.34
C LYS A 212 -21.65 59.46 24.39
N LEU A 213 -21.58 58.17 24.70
CA LEU A 213 -20.34 57.39 24.79
C LEU A 213 -19.60 57.32 23.44
N ARG A 214 -20.32 57.44 22.33
CA ARG A 214 -19.77 57.45 20.97
C ARG A 214 -19.00 58.74 20.61
N GLU A 215 -19.23 59.83 21.36
CA GLU A 215 -18.63 61.15 21.11
C GLU A 215 -17.56 61.50 22.17
N THR A 216 -17.64 60.93 23.38
CA THR A 216 -16.69 61.19 24.48
C THR A 216 -15.52 60.22 24.55
N LEU A 217 -15.65 59.01 24.00
CA LEU A 217 -14.54 58.08 23.78
C LEU A 217 -14.20 58.11 22.29
N GLY A 218 -13.43 59.13 21.89
CA GLY A 218 -12.77 59.17 20.58
C GLY A 218 -11.86 57.95 20.44
N LEU A 219 -12.41 56.86 19.91
CA LEU A 219 -11.71 55.60 19.65
C LEU A 219 -10.85 55.75 18.39
N GLY A 220 -9.82 56.58 18.52
CA GLY A 220 -8.66 56.65 17.65
C GLY A 220 -7.42 56.62 18.53
N GLU A 221 -6.61 55.56 18.40
CA GLU A 221 -5.23 55.43 18.88
C GLU A 221 -4.91 54.99 20.32
N GLU A 222 -5.75 55.16 21.35
CA GLU A 222 -5.33 54.81 22.74
C GLU A 222 -5.61 53.37 23.22
N VAL A 223 -6.23 52.51 22.39
CA VAL A 223 -6.61 51.14 22.81
C VAL A 223 -5.48 50.11 22.70
N LYS A 224 -4.30 50.49 22.20
CA LYS A 224 -3.14 49.57 22.17
C LYS A 224 -2.66 49.12 23.55
N GLN A 225 -2.96 49.86 24.62
CA GLN A 225 -2.51 49.54 25.98
C GLN A 225 -3.58 48.88 26.87
N HIS A 226 -4.85 48.83 26.45
CA HIS A 226 -5.92 48.08 27.17
C HIS A 226 -6.32 46.78 26.48
N VAL A 227 -5.75 46.47 25.31
CA VAL A 227 -5.88 45.16 24.68
C VAL A 227 -5.08 44.09 25.43
N GLU A 228 -3.95 44.44 26.06
CA GLU A 228 -3.18 43.47 26.87
C GLU A 228 -3.90 43.09 28.18
N GLU A 229 -4.72 43.99 28.73
CA GLU A 229 -5.50 43.72 29.95
C GLU A 229 -6.80 42.94 29.63
N LYS A 230 -7.43 43.19 28.47
CA LYS A 230 -8.59 42.41 28.00
C LYS A 230 -8.26 41.07 27.37
N VAL A 231 -6.98 40.78 27.08
CA VAL A 231 -6.54 39.43 26.71
C VAL A 231 -6.73 38.45 27.88
N ALA A 232 -6.74 38.93 29.14
CA ALA A 232 -7.09 38.12 30.31
C ALA A 232 -8.60 37.83 30.42
N GLU A 233 -9.48 38.79 30.11
CA GLU A 233 -10.94 38.58 30.06
C GLU A 233 -11.36 37.69 28.89
N VAL A 234 -10.64 37.76 27.76
CA VAL A 234 -10.84 36.86 26.61
C VAL A 234 -10.28 35.46 26.92
N GLN A 235 -9.21 35.32 27.71
CA GLN A 235 -8.75 34.02 28.21
C GLN A 235 -9.79 33.37 29.14
N GLU A 236 -10.42 34.13 30.04
CA GLU A 236 -11.49 33.62 30.91
C GLU A 236 -12.77 33.26 30.14
N ALA A 237 -13.15 34.03 29.11
CA ALA A 237 -14.29 33.72 28.26
C ALA A 237 -14.02 32.52 27.34
N VAL A 238 -12.78 32.37 26.85
CA VAL A 238 -12.34 31.19 26.10
C VAL A 238 -12.25 29.97 27.00
N GLU A 239 -11.83 30.08 28.26
CA GLU A 239 -11.86 28.98 29.23
C GLU A 239 -13.29 28.54 29.57
N LYS A 240 -14.25 29.48 29.73
CA LYS A 240 -15.67 29.15 29.93
C LYS A 240 -16.29 28.45 28.72
N VAL A 241 -15.98 28.91 27.50
CA VAL A 241 -16.42 28.23 26.27
C VAL A 241 -15.71 26.88 26.09
N THR A 242 -14.46 26.73 26.55
CA THR A 242 -13.73 25.45 26.52
C THR A 242 -14.26 24.46 27.56
N GLU A 243 -14.75 24.92 28.71
CA GLU A 243 -15.43 24.11 29.74
C GLU A 243 -16.85 23.71 29.30
N GLU A 244 -17.63 24.59 28.66
CA GLU A 244 -18.95 24.26 28.09
C GLU A 244 -18.85 23.32 26.87
N VAL A 245 -17.76 23.43 26.09
CA VAL A 245 -17.44 22.45 25.04
C VAL A 245 -16.95 21.13 25.65
N LYS A 246 -16.22 21.12 26.77
CA LYS A 246 -15.86 19.87 27.48
C LYS A 246 -17.08 19.16 28.09
N THR A 247 -18.08 19.87 28.60
CA THR A 247 -19.30 19.27 29.17
C THR A 247 -20.24 18.74 28.09
N SER A 248 -20.42 19.47 26.99
CA SER A 248 -21.19 19.01 25.82
C SER A 248 -20.49 17.89 25.04
N VAL A 249 -19.15 17.86 25.02
CA VAL A 249 -18.37 16.72 24.50
C VAL A 249 -18.40 15.54 25.47
N ASN A 250 -18.39 15.73 26.79
CA ASN A 250 -18.53 14.62 27.75
C ASN A 250 -19.92 13.97 27.70
N GLN A 251 -21.00 14.75 27.52
CA GLN A 251 -22.34 14.19 27.33
C GLN A 251 -22.44 13.38 26.02
N LYS A 252 -21.87 13.87 24.92
CA LYS A 252 -21.82 13.12 23.65
C LYS A 252 -20.85 11.93 23.70
N VAL A 253 -19.77 12.00 24.48
CA VAL A 253 -18.83 10.90 24.68
C VAL A 253 -19.44 9.80 25.55
N GLU A 254 -20.28 10.12 26.55
CA GLU A 254 -21.03 9.12 27.35
C GLU A 254 -22.14 8.43 26.53
N GLU A 255 -22.85 9.16 25.66
CA GLU A 255 -23.81 8.55 24.70
C GLU A 255 -23.12 7.65 23.67
N VAL A 256 -21.91 8.02 23.23
CA VAL A 256 -21.09 7.17 22.34
C VAL A 256 -20.47 5.99 23.10
N LYS A 257 -20.12 6.13 24.39
CA LYS A 257 -19.57 5.02 25.20
C LYS A 257 -20.62 3.97 25.53
N THR A 258 -21.86 4.39 25.79
CA THR A 258 -22.98 3.48 26.06
C THR A 258 -23.40 2.71 24.81
N SER A 259 -23.46 3.38 23.65
CA SER A 259 -23.72 2.71 22.36
C SER A 259 -22.56 1.81 21.90
N VAL A 260 -21.30 2.15 22.20
CA VAL A 260 -20.15 1.28 21.92
C VAL A 260 -20.09 0.08 22.89
N ASN A 261 -20.44 0.24 24.16
CA ASN A 261 -20.50 -0.88 25.11
C ASN A 261 -21.65 -1.85 24.81
N GLN A 262 -22.82 -1.36 24.38
CA GLN A 262 -23.92 -2.22 23.94
C GLN A 262 -23.53 -3.03 22.69
N LYS A 263 -22.90 -2.38 21.70
CA LYS A 263 -22.38 -3.09 20.51
C LYS A 263 -21.22 -4.03 20.85
N ALA A 264 -20.39 -3.71 21.84
CA ALA A 264 -19.30 -4.60 22.28
C ALA A 264 -19.82 -5.84 23.03
N GLU A 265 -20.91 -5.72 23.80
CA GLU A 265 -21.61 -6.85 24.42
C GLU A 265 -22.30 -7.72 23.37
N GLU A 266 -23.00 -7.11 22.39
CA GLU A 266 -23.60 -7.84 21.26
C GLU A 266 -22.55 -8.61 20.44
N VAL A 267 -21.37 -8.01 20.19
CA VAL A 267 -20.27 -8.67 19.49
C VAL A 267 -19.63 -9.76 20.35
N LYS A 268 -19.59 -9.63 21.68
CA LYS A 268 -19.09 -10.68 22.58
C LYS A 268 -20.06 -11.86 22.69
N GLU A 269 -21.36 -11.61 22.74
CA GLU A 269 -22.38 -12.66 22.74
C GLU A 269 -22.40 -13.39 21.39
N ALA A 270 -22.37 -12.65 20.28
CA ALA A 270 -22.23 -13.25 18.94
C ALA A 270 -20.95 -14.07 18.79
N ALA A 271 -19.83 -13.62 19.38
CA ALA A 271 -18.58 -14.39 19.39
C ALA A 271 -18.67 -15.66 20.26
N LYS A 272 -19.34 -15.62 21.41
CA LYS A 272 -19.56 -16.82 22.24
C LYS A 272 -20.46 -17.84 21.54
N ASP A 273 -21.47 -17.38 20.79
CA ASP A 273 -22.35 -18.27 20.03
C ASP A 273 -21.60 -18.92 18.86
N VAL A 274 -20.74 -18.18 18.17
CA VAL A 274 -19.86 -18.75 17.14
C VAL A 274 -18.87 -19.76 17.74
N VAL A 275 -18.28 -19.47 18.90
CA VAL A 275 -17.37 -20.40 19.58
C VAL A 275 -18.09 -21.68 20.01
N LYS A 276 -19.32 -21.59 20.54
CA LYS A 276 -20.13 -22.77 20.88
C LYS A 276 -20.48 -23.61 19.66
N ASN A 277 -20.80 -22.99 18.54
CA ASN A 277 -21.10 -23.72 17.31
C ASN A 277 -19.86 -24.47 16.80
N VAL A 278 -18.68 -23.85 16.85
CA VAL A 278 -17.41 -24.49 16.48
C VAL A 278 -17.06 -25.64 17.42
N GLU A 279 -17.30 -25.51 18.73
CA GLU A 279 -17.14 -26.61 19.70
C GLU A 279 -18.11 -27.78 19.44
N GLN A 280 -19.34 -27.48 19.03
CA GLN A 280 -20.34 -28.50 18.66
C GLN A 280 -19.99 -29.22 17.35
N ASP A 281 -19.37 -28.51 16.40
CA ASP A 281 -18.93 -29.10 15.14
C ASP A 281 -17.68 -29.98 15.33
N LEU A 282 -16.74 -29.56 16.19
CA LEU A 282 -15.56 -30.37 16.54
C LEU A 282 -15.94 -31.65 17.30
N THR A 283 -16.91 -31.57 18.23
CA THR A 283 -17.40 -32.75 18.95
C THR A 283 -18.20 -33.70 18.04
N ARG A 284 -18.87 -33.19 17.01
CA ARG A 284 -19.50 -34.01 15.96
C ARG A 284 -18.47 -34.74 15.09
N GLU A 285 -17.45 -34.04 14.61
CA GLU A 285 -16.37 -34.67 13.82
C GLU A 285 -15.62 -35.75 14.61
N GLU A 286 -15.42 -35.55 15.92
CA GLU A 286 -14.81 -36.57 16.79
C GLU A 286 -15.73 -37.79 16.98
N THR A 287 -17.05 -37.60 17.04
CA THR A 287 -18.00 -38.74 17.11
C THR A 287 -18.14 -39.50 15.80
N GLU A 288 -18.02 -38.82 14.65
CA GLU A 288 -18.06 -39.46 13.33
C GLU A 288 -16.79 -40.26 13.07
N LYS A 289 -15.61 -39.73 13.39
CA LYS A 289 -14.35 -40.48 13.26
C LYS A 289 -14.27 -41.72 14.15
N LYS A 290 -14.91 -41.67 15.34
CA LYS A 290 -14.95 -42.81 16.26
C LYS A 290 -15.99 -43.87 15.86
N GLY A 291 -16.92 -43.53 14.97
CA GLY A 291 -17.88 -44.45 14.36
C GLY A 291 -17.35 -45.20 13.14
N GLU A 292 -16.32 -44.67 12.47
CA GLU A 292 -15.65 -45.33 11.34
C GLU A 292 -14.50 -46.27 11.74
N GLU A 293 -14.07 -46.24 13.01
CA GLU A 293 -12.94 -47.03 13.54
C GLU A 293 -13.37 -48.26 14.39
N ASN A 294 -14.66 -48.61 14.42
CA ASN A 294 -15.22 -49.85 14.98
C ASN A 294 -15.93 -50.67 13.89
#